data_AF-A0A8J8NLV1-F1
#
_entry.id   AF-A0A8J8NLV1-F1
#
_cell.length_a   1.000
_cell.length_b   1.000
_cell.length_c   1.000
_cell.angle_alpha   90.00
_cell.angle_beta   90.00
_cell.angle_gamma   90.00
#
_symmetry.space_group_name_H-M   'P 1'
#
loop_
_entity.id
_entity.type
_entity.pdbx_description
1 polymer ?
#
loop_
_entity_poly.entity_id
_entity_poly.type
_entity_poly.pdbx_seq_one_letter_code
_entity_poly.pdbx_strand_id
1 'polypeptide(L)'
;MTSNKKDGLGVQLYPDGAKFEGQFREGLFQGKGKMTQANGDVYIGQWASDKATGRGSFFDAAQGVRYSGEWLNDAQHGYGEEIWGEDGGRTKYSGQFFKGKKQGDGKFEWADGSYYEGTFVDGQFQGHGKYYFADVDKYYEGEFRLGSIEGKGVETWNDGRRYEGDFKAGKKDGEGTFLWANGSKYIGSWRDDKQHGIGIFCDATSKRHGEWVNGKRIRWIQSNPSKF
;
A
#
# COMPACT_ATOMS: atom_id res chain seq x y z
N MET A 1 32.67 -10.13 44.11
CA MET A 1 32.95 -11.10 43.04
C MET A 1 32.56 -10.44 41.72
N THR A 2 33.53 -10.05 40.91
CA THR A 2 33.27 -9.53 39.56
C THR A 2 32.73 -10.69 38.72
N SER A 3 31.44 -10.65 38.40
CA SER A 3 30.86 -11.54 37.40
C SER A 3 31.66 -11.38 36.12
N ASN A 4 32.31 -12.44 35.66
CA ASN A 4 33.07 -12.45 34.41
C ASN A 4 32.04 -12.34 33.27
N LYS A 5 31.74 -11.10 32.87
CA LYS A 5 30.77 -10.79 31.81
C LYS A 5 31.31 -11.32 30.48
N LYS A 6 30.41 -11.73 29.58
CA LYS A 6 30.80 -12.17 28.23
C LYS A 6 31.24 -10.96 27.40
N ASP A 7 32.39 -11.08 26.74
CA ASP A 7 32.92 -10.09 25.80
C ASP A 7 33.48 -10.82 24.57
N GLY A 8 33.32 -10.22 23.38
CA GLY A 8 33.76 -10.82 22.11
C GLY A 8 32.74 -11.78 21.51
N LEU A 9 33.18 -12.70 20.64
CA LEU A 9 32.29 -13.67 20.01
C LEU A 9 31.92 -14.79 20.97
N GLY A 10 30.64 -15.19 20.99
CA GLY A 10 30.19 -16.27 21.83
C GLY A 10 28.80 -16.80 21.48
N VAL A 11 28.37 -17.77 22.28
CA VAL A 11 27.04 -18.37 22.22
C VAL A 11 26.35 -18.24 23.57
N GLN A 12 25.04 -17.99 23.56
CA GLN A 12 24.18 -18.05 24.73
C GLN A 12 22.99 -18.95 24.44
N LEU A 13 22.86 -20.01 25.24
CA LEU A 13 21.73 -20.92 25.21
C LEU A 13 20.82 -20.60 26.40
N TYR A 14 19.52 -20.55 26.15
CA TYR A 14 18.49 -20.29 27.15
C TYR A 14 17.74 -21.59 27.50
N PRO A 15 17.16 -21.70 28.72
CA PRO A 15 16.44 -22.90 29.14
C PRO A 15 15.26 -23.29 28.25
N ASP A 16 14.63 -22.32 27.59
CA ASP A 16 13.54 -22.52 26.63
C ASP A 16 14.01 -23.04 25.26
N GLY A 17 15.32 -23.17 25.05
CA GLY A 17 15.93 -23.57 23.79
C GLY A 17 16.28 -22.41 22.86
N ALA A 18 15.97 -21.16 23.23
CA ALA A 18 16.44 -20.01 22.47
C ALA A 18 17.98 -19.94 22.48
N LYS A 19 18.55 -19.37 21.41
CA LYS A 19 19.99 -19.33 21.19
C LYS A 19 20.39 -18.01 20.54
N PHE A 20 21.36 -17.34 21.15
CA PHE A 20 22.09 -16.24 20.53
C PHE A 20 23.50 -16.67 20.14
N GLU A 21 23.92 -16.30 18.93
CA GLU A 21 25.26 -16.52 18.40
C GLU A 21 25.78 -15.19 17.83
N GLY A 22 26.79 -14.59 18.47
CA GLY A 22 27.23 -13.27 18.04
C GLY A 22 28.22 -12.62 18.98
N GLN A 23 28.35 -11.31 18.79
CA GLN A 23 29.24 -10.46 19.57
C GLN A 23 28.58 -10.01 20.88
N PHE A 24 29.37 -10.00 21.95
CA PHE A 24 29.00 -9.55 23.28
C PHE A 24 29.88 -8.37 23.71
N ARG A 25 29.30 -7.46 24.48
CA ARG A 25 30.01 -6.45 25.24
C ARG A 25 29.41 -6.35 26.63
N GLU A 26 30.22 -6.55 27.67
CA GLU A 26 29.77 -6.52 29.06
C GLU A 26 28.56 -7.43 29.37
N GLY A 27 28.49 -8.59 28.70
CA GLY A 27 27.42 -9.56 28.86
C GLY A 27 26.17 -9.29 28.03
N LEU A 28 26.11 -8.17 27.30
CA LEU A 28 25.00 -7.80 26.43
C LEU A 28 25.32 -8.10 24.96
N PHE A 29 24.31 -8.40 24.15
CA PHE A 29 24.44 -8.51 22.71
C PHE A 29 24.83 -7.16 22.11
N GLN A 30 25.85 -7.18 21.27
CA GLN A 30 26.41 -5.99 20.65
C GLN A 30 26.89 -6.34 19.23
N GLY A 31 26.93 -5.38 18.32
CA GLY A 31 27.51 -5.60 17.00
C GLY A 31 26.70 -6.60 16.18
N LYS A 32 27.32 -7.62 15.57
CA LYS A 32 26.57 -8.58 14.73
C LYS A 32 26.25 -9.88 15.48
N GLY A 33 25.05 -10.41 15.24
CA GLY A 33 24.64 -11.70 15.82
C GLY A 33 23.35 -12.25 15.23
N LYS A 34 23.10 -13.53 15.52
CA LYS A 34 21.90 -14.28 15.20
C LYS A 34 21.19 -14.67 16.49
N MET A 35 19.92 -14.31 16.62
CA MET A 35 19.00 -14.85 17.62
C MET A 35 18.11 -15.88 16.94
N THR A 36 17.97 -17.05 17.54
CA THR A 36 16.98 -18.08 17.19
C THR A 36 16.13 -18.32 18.42
N GLN A 37 14.85 -17.98 18.33
CA GLN A 37 13.90 -18.12 19.42
C GLN A 37 13.36 -19.55 19.48
N ALA A 38 12.83 -19.96 20.63
CA ALA A 38 12.24 -21.28 20.83
C ALA A 38 11.02 -21.54 19.93
N ASN A 39 10.29 -20.49 19.54
CA ASN A 39 9.16 -20.56 18.60
C ASN A 39 9.60 -20.69 17.12
N GLY A 40 10.91 -20.69 16.85
CA GLY A 40 11.48 -20.75 15.51
C GLY A 40 11.79 -19.40 14.88
N ASP A 41 11.40 -18.28 15.49
CA ASP A 41 11.71 -16.96 14.95
C ASP A 41 13.22 -16.73 14.90
N VAL A 42 13.68 -16.07 13.84
CA VAL A 42 15.11 -15.82 13.63
C VAL A 42 15.34 -14.35 13.33
N TYR A 43 16.22 -13.71 14.09
CA TYR A 43 16.79 -12.41 13.73
C TYR A 43 18.28 -12.56 13.44
N ILE A 44 18.74 -12.00 12.33
CA ILE A 44 20.16 -11.90 11.97
C ILE A 44 20.46 -10.45 11.65
N GLY A 45 21.32 -9.81 12.42
CA GLY A 45 21.58 -8.39 12.19
C GLY A 45 22.47 -7.75 13.22
N GLN A 46 22.34 -6.43 13.27
CA GLN A 46 23.03 -5.58 14.21
C GLN A 46 22.27 -5.51 15.55
N TRP A 47 23.05 -5.41 16.64
CA TRP A 47 22.61 -5.41 18.02
C TRP A 47 23.32 -4.28 18.79
N ALA A 48 22.62 -3.64 19.71
CA ALA A 48 23.21 -2.75 20.70
C ALA A 48 22.50 -2.93 22.04
N SER A 49 23.27 -3.30 23.06
CA SER A 49 22.76 -3.52 24.42
C SER A 49 21.50 -4.40 24.45
N ASP A 50 21.61 -5.61 23.91
CA ASP A 50 20.53 -6.62 23.79
C ASP A 50 19.40 -6.28 22.80
N LYS A 51 19.43 -5.13 22.14
CA LYS A 51 18.37 -4.72 21.22
C LYS A 51 18.77 -4.81 19.77
N ALA A 52 17.88 -5.31 18.92
CA ALA A 52 18.02 -5.22 17.47
C ALA A 52 18.04 -3.73 17.06
N THR A 53 19.06 -3.37 16.29
CA THR A 53 19.29 -1.99 15.85
C THR A 53 20.03 -1.98 14.53
N GLY A 54 19.98 -0.90 13.77
CA GLY A 54 20.66 -0.79 12.49
C GLY A 54 20.12 -1.79 11.48
N ARG A 55 20.95 -2.42 10.65
CA ARG A 55 20.47 -3.35 9.61
C ARG A 55 20.35 -4.79 10.10
N GLY A 56 19.23 -5.43 9.75
CA GLY A 56 18.99 -6.84 10.07
C GLY A 56 17.83 -7.44 9.28
N SER A 57 17.78 -8.77 9.29
CA SER A 57 16.71 -9.57 8.71
C SER A 57 16.02 -10.38 9.80
N PHE A 58 14.70 -10.46 9.75
CA PHE A 58 13.86 -11.21 10.66
C PHE A 58 12.99 -12.19 9.88
N PHE A 59 12.81 -13.39 10.45
CA PHE A 59 11.89 -14.39 9.97
C PHE A 59 10.93 -14.75 11.11
N ASP A 60 9.64 -14.47 10.91
CA ASP A 60 8.54 -14.92 11.76
C ASP A 60 8.17 -16.34 11.34
N ALA A 61 8.48 -17.33 12.18
CA ALA A 61 8.24 -18.73 11.85
C ALA A 61 6.75 -19.10 11.92
N ALA A 62 5.96 -18.40 12.72
CA ALA A 62 4.53 -18.67 12.87
C ALA A 62 3.73 -18.19 11.64
N GLN A 63 4.11 -17.05 11.06
CA GLN A 63 3.43 -16.44 9.91
C GLN A 63 4.15 -16.65 8.58
N GLY A 64 5.41 -17.12 8.60
CA GLY A 64 6.26 -17.23 7.42
C GLY A 64 6.66 -15.88 6.83
N VAL A 65 6.59 -14.80 7.63
CA VAL A 65 6.89 -13.43 7.20
C VAL A 65 8.38 -13.18 7.28
N ARG A 66 8.94 -12.55 6.24
CA ARG A 66 10.35 -12.13 6.22
C ARG A 66 10.40 -10.61 6.19
N TYR A 67 11.18 -10.03 7.09
CA TYR A 67 11.56 -8.62 7.05
C TYR A 67 13.05 -8.47 6.82
N SER A 68 13.46 -7.50 6.02
CA SER A 68 14.86 -7.09 5.90
C SER A 68 14.91 -5.57 5.78
N GLY A 69 15.62 -4.92 6.70
CA GLY A 69 15.63 -3.47 6.74
C GLY A 69 16.34 -2.91 7.96
N GLU A 70 16.01 -1.67 8.28
CA GLU A 70 16.53 -0.97 9.43
C GLU A 70 15.69 -1.26 10.70
N TRP A 71 16.37 -1.27 11.84
CA TRP A 71 15.82 -1.58 13.15
C TRP A 71 16.24 -0.49 14.13
N LEU A 72 15.38 -0.20 15.09
CA LEU A 72 15.69 0.69 16.19
C LEU A 72 14.98 0.19 17.45
N ASN A 73 15.76 -0.26 18.43
CA ASN A 73 15.25 -0.74 19.72
C ASN A 73 14.17 -1.83 19.54
N ASP A 74 14.51 -2.89 18.81
CA ASP A 74 13.64 -4.06 18.56
C ASP A 74 12.43 -3.81 17.65
N ALA A 75 12.30 -2.60 17.08
CA ALA A 75 11.25 -2.28 16.13
C ALA A 75 11.79 -2.03 14.73
N GLN A 76 11.07 -2.47 13.69
CA GLN A 76 11.30 -2.04 12.32
C GLN A 76 11.26 -0.51 12.24
N HIS A 77 12.25 0.08 11.58
CA HIS A 77 12.42 1.52 11.45
C HIS A 77 13.07 1.85 10.11
N GLY A 78 13.11 3.12 9.69
CA GLY A 78 13.82 3.52 8.47
C GLY A 78 13.27 2.82 7.24
N TYR A 79 14.11 2.44 6.28
CA TYR A 79 13.67 1.69 5.11
C TYR A 79 13.77 0.18 5.32
N GLY A 80 12.79 -0.56 4.80
CA GLY A 80 12.79 -2.01 4.85
C GLY A 80 11.87 -2.64 3.82
N GLU A 81 11.96 -3.96 3.76
CA GLU A 81 11.18 -4.84 2.91
C GLU A 81 10.54 -5.93 3.74
N GLU A 82 9.24 -6.13 3.57
CA GLU A 82 8.46 -7.17 4.22
C GLU A 82 7.80 -8.05 3.15
N ILE A 83 7.97 -9.36 3.27
CA ILE A 83 7.54 -10.36 2.29
C ILE A 83 6.64 -11.38 2.99
N TRP A 84 5.49 -11.66 2.39
CA TRP A 84 4.51 -12.63 2.88
C TRP A 84 4.30 -13.78 1.90
N GLY A 85 4.20 -14.99 2.46
CA GLY A 85 3.89 -16.22 1.73
C GLY A 85 5.05 -17.23 1.73
N GLU A 86 4.70 -18.48 1.42
CA GLU A 86 5.65 -19.58 1.27
C GLU A 86 6.68 -19.27 0.15
N ASP A 87 7.89 -19.84 0.28
CA ASP A 87 8.98 -19.73 -0.71
C ASP A 87 9.42 -18.31 -1.14
N GLY A 88 9.30 -17.33 -0.25
CA GLY A 88 9.79 -15.97 -0.52
C GLY A 88 8.74 -15.03 -1.12
N GLY A 89 7.47 -15.43 -1.04
CA GLY A 89 6.31 -14.55 -0.98
C GLY A 89 5.94 -13.76 -2.23
N ARG A 90 4.70 -13.94 -2.70
CA ARG A 90 4.13 -13.18 -3.83
C ARG A 90 3.59 -11.82 -3.42
N THR A 91 3.42 -11.56 -2.12
CA THR A 91 3.01 -10.25 -1.58
C THR A 91 4.18 -9.61 -0.87
N LYS A 92 4.40 -8.32 -1.12
CA LYS A 92 5.59 -7.60 -0.68
C LYS A 92 5.29 -6.14 -0.40
N TYR A 93 5.96 -5.59 0.60
CA TYR A 93 6.00 -4.17 0.88
C TYR A 93 7.46 -3.72 0.90
N SER A 94 7.75 -2.62 0.22
CA SER A 94 9.05 -1.96 0.26
C SER A 94 8.81 -0.48 0.53
N GLY A 95 9.34 0.04 1.64
CA GLY A 95 9.10 1.43 2.01
C GLY A 95 9.60 1.76 3.40
N GLN A 96 9.10 2.86 3.95
CA GLN A 96 9.54 3.34 5.26
C GLN A 96 8.73 2.70 6.40
N PHE A 97 9.38 2.53 7.54
CA PHE A 97 8.82 2.04 8.77
C PHE A 97 9.11 3.02 9.90
N PHE A 98 8.15 3.16 10.81
CA PHE A 98 8.32 3.89 12.06
C PHE A 98 7.70 3.08 13.19
N LYS A 99 8.55 2.59 14.10
CA LYS A 99 8.14 1.82 15.29
C LYS A 99 7.27 0.60 14.93
N GLY A 100 7.72 -0.20 13.96
CA GLY A 100 7.04 -1.43 13.56
C GLY A 100 5.84 -1.22 12.62
N LYS A 101 5.58 0.00 12.16
CA LYS A 101 4.46 0.30 11.25
C LYS A 101 4.97 0.89 9.95
N LYS A 102 4.35 0.50 8.83
CA LYS A 102 4.58 1.13 7.52
C LYS A 102 4.16 2.60 7.59
N GLN A 103 5.02 3.48 7.14
CA GLN A 103 4.90 4.93 7.28
C GLN A 103 5.52 5.60 6.05
N GLY A 104 5.11 6.82 5.72
CA GLY A 104 5.73 7.57 4.63
C GLY A 104 5.54 6.88 3.29
N ASP A 105 6.46 7.05 2.34
CA ASP A 105 6.30 6.51 1.01
C ASP A 105 6.69 5.03 0.93
N GLY A 106 5.93 4.26 0.14
CA GLY A 106 6.22 2.86 -0.09
C GLY A 106 5.47 2.28 -1.28
N LYS A 107 5.84 1.04 -1.60
CA LYS A 107 5.20 0.20 -2.60
C LYS A 107 4.64 -1.05 -1.92
N PHE A 108 3.38 -1.37 -2.18
CA PHE A 108 2.76 -2.63 -1.77
C PHE A 108 2.36 -3.42 -3.01
N GLU A 109 2.88 -4.62 -3.17
CA GLU A 109 2.65 -5.53 -4.30
C GLU A 109 1.87 -6.73 -3.79
N TRP A 110 0.73 -7.03 -4.40
CA TRP A 110 -0.10 -8.18 -4.06
C TRP A 110 0.28 -9.40 -4.91
N ALA A 111 -0.13 -10.58 -4.42
CA ALA A 111 0.14 -11.84 -5.09
C ALA A 111 -0.53 -12.00 -6.47
N ASP A 112 -1.58 -11.23 -6.74
CA ASP A 112 -2.24 -11.16 -8.05
C ASP A 112 -1.46 -10.31 -9.07
N GLY A 113 -0.43 -9.58 -8.65
CA GLY A 113 0.34 -8.65 -9.49
C GLY A 113 -0.17 -7.21 -9.45
N SER A 114 -1.27 -6.93 -8.73
CA SER A 114 -1.70 -5.57 -8.44
C SER A 114 -0.64 -4.91 -7.58
N TYR A 115 -0.50 -3.58 -7.67
CA TYR A 115 0.37 -2.85 -6.75
C TYR A 115 -0.06 -1.42 -6.50
N TYR A 116 0.30 -0.92 -5.32
CA TYR A 116 0.08 0.44 -4.87
C TYR A 116 1.43 1.12 -4.65
N GLU A 117 1.54 2.36 -5.09
CA GLU A 117 2.67 3.26 -4.81
C GLU A 117 2.12 4.56 -4.24
N GLY A 118 2.53 4.91 -3.02
CA GLY A 118 2.08 6.13 -2.38
C GLY A 118 2.36 6.16 -0.89
N THR A 119 1.64 7.02 -0.18
CA THR A 119 1.89 7.30 1.23
C THR A 119 1.14 6.35 2.18
N PHE A 120 1.84 5.95 3.23
CA PHE A 120 1.38 5.12 4.33
C PHE A 120 1.36 5.92 5.62
N VAL A 121 0.29 5.76 6.41
CA VAL A 121 0.22 6.24 7.79
C VAL A 121 -0.30 5.11 8.65
N ASP A 122 0.47 4.73 9.67
CA ASP A 122 0.12 3.65 10.60
C ASP A 122 -0.27 2.34 9.90
N GLY A 123 0.44 1.97 8.83
CA GLY A 123 0.17 0.74 8.09
C GLY A 123 -0.87 0.83 6.98
N GLN A 124 -1.58 1.96 6.83
CA GLN A 124 -2.68 2.11 5.86
C GLN A 124 -2.32 3.06 4.73
N PHE A 125 -2.81 2.78 3.51
CA PHE A 125 -2.74 3.72 2.40
C PHE A 125 -3.51 5.00 2.75
N GLN A 126 -2.87 6.14 2.56
CA GLN A 126 -3.38 7.46 2.92
C GLN A 126 -2.88 8.52 1.96
N GLY A 127 -3.61 9.62 1.84
CA GLY A 127 -3.18 10.75 1.00
C GLY A 127 -3.27 10.39 -0.48
N HIS A 128 -2.22 10.68 -1.26
CA HIS A 128 -2.23 10.41 -2.69
C HIS A 128 -1.41 9.15 -3.02
N GLY A 129 -1.84 8.41 -4.04
CA GLY A 129 -1.08 7.29 -4.58
C GLY A 129 -1.57 6.82 -5.94
N LYS A 130 -0.87 5.84 -6.48
CA LYS A 130 -1.21 5.14 -7.73
C LYS A 130 -1.48 3.68 -7.42
N TYR A 131 -2.58 3.16 -7.94
CA TYR A 131 -2.93 1.74 -7.85
C TYR A 131 -3.01 1.15 -9.25
N TYR A 132 -2.23 0.11 -9.50
CA TYR A 132 -2.19 -0.64 -10.74
C TYR A 132 -2.93 -1.95 -10.53
N PHE A 133 -3.92 -2.22 -11.37
CA PHE A 133 -4.76 -3.41 -11.24
C PHE A 133 -4.12 -4.56 -12.02
N ALA A 134 -3.99 -5.73 -11.38
CA ALA A 134 -3.60 -6.97 -12.06
C ALA A 134 -4.56 -7.30 -13.20
N ASP A 135 -4.03 -7.87 -14.28
CA ASP A 135 -4.79 -8.43 -15.41
C ASP A 135 -5.80 -7.46 -16.07
N VAL A 136 -5.69 -6.17 -15.77
CA VAL A 136 -6.51 -5.12 -16.35
C VAL A 136 -5.58 -4.02 -16.81
N ASP A 137 -5.71 -3.63 -18.07
CA ASP A 137 -4.99 -2.50 -18.67
C ASP A 137 -5.51 -1.14 -18.16
N LYS A 138 -5.49 -0.95 -16.84
CA LYS A 138 -5.97 0.24 -16.12
C LYS A 138 -5.11 0.51 -14.89
N TYR A 139 -4.92 1.79 -14.57
CA TYR A 139 -4.47 2.23 -13.25
C TYR A 139 -5.36 3.35 -12.71
N TYR A 140 -5.33 3.54 -11.39
CA TYR A 140 -5.92 4.65 -10.66
C TYR A 140 -4.82 5.54 -10.10
N GLU A 141 -5.04 6.85 -10.10
CA GLU A 141 -4.19 7.85 -9.43
C GLU A 141 -5.08 8.85 -8.71
N GLY A 142 -4.90 9.01 -7.40
CA GLY A 142 -5.72 9.92 -6.62
C GLY A 142 -5.66 9.69 -5.13
N GLU A 143 -6.71 10.13 -4.44
CA GLU A 143 -6.83 10.12 -3.00
C GLU A 143 -7.19 8.73 -2.42
N PHE A 144 -6.54 8.41 -1.30
CA PHE A 144 -6.76 7.23 -0.46
C PHE A 144 -7.03 7.67 0.97
N ARG A 145 -8.01 7.03 1.60
CA ARG A 145 -8.33 7.21 3.01
C ARG A 145 -8.59 5.86 3.66
N LEU A 146 -7.86 5.58 4.74
CA LEU A 146 -7.96 4.33 5.50
C LEU A 146 -7.86 3.08 4.61
N GLY A 147 -6.90 3.07 3.69
CA GLY A 147 -6.68 1.95 2.76
C GLY A 147 -7.64 1.88 1.57
N SER A 148 -8.62 2.78 1.46
CA SER A 148 -9.62 2.77 0.38
C SER A 148 -9.46 3.98 -0.54
N ILE A 149 -9.72 3.79 -1.84
CA ILE A 149 -9.87 4.88 -2.81
C ILE A 149 -11.09 5.74 -2.43
N GLU A 150 -10.86 7.03 -2.22
CA GLU A 150 -11.85 7.97 -1.68
C GLU A 150 -11.49 9.39 -2.11
N GLY A 151 -12.45 10.25 -2.46
CA GLY A 151 -12.18 11.63 -2.86
C GLY A 151 -11.87 11.75 -4.35
N LYS A 152 -11.01 12.69 -4.74
CA LYS A 152 -10.71 12.94 -6.17
C LYS A 152 -9.69 11.95 -6.71
N GLY A 153 -9.89 11.53 -7.96
CA GLY A 153 -8.90 10.72 -8.66
C GLY A 153 -9.16 10.56 -10.15
N VAL A 154 -8.27 9.80 -10.78
CA VAL A 154 -8.25 9.51 -12.20
C VAL A 154 -8.08 8.01 -12.42
N GLU A 155 -8.99 7.39 -13.17
CA GLU A 155 -8.75 6.07 -13.76
C GLU A 155 -8.36 6.24 -15.23
N THR A 156 -7.27 5.60 -15.63
CA THR A 156 -6.78 5.63 -17.02
C THR A 156 -6.66 4.21 -17.54
N TRP A 157 -7.18 3.96 -18.74
CA TRP A 157 -7.04 2.69 -19.45
C TRP A 157 -6.07 2.84 -20.62
N ASN A 158 -5.36 1.77 -20.98
CA ASN A 158 -4.39 1.80 -22.09
C ASN A 158 -5.06 2.06 -23.45
N ASP A 159 -6.36 1.78 -23.59
CA ASP A 159 -7.15 2.06 -24.79
C ASP A 159 -7.57 3.54 -24.94
N GLY A 160 -7.10 4.41 -24.04
CA GLY A 160 -7.37 5.85 -24.04
C GLY A 160 -8.67 6.25 -23.33
N ARG A 161 -9.44 5.30 -22.77
CA ARG A 161 -10.51 5.66 -21.84
C ARG A 161 -9.91 6.33 -20.61
N ARG A 162 -10.65 7.28 -20.04
CA ARG A 162 -10.25 7.99 -18.83
C ARG A 162 -11.47 8.43 -18.03
N TYR A 163 -11.43 8.25 -16.72
CA TYR A 163 -12.38 8.86 -15.80
C TYR A 163 -11.62 9.81 -14.89
N GLU A 164 -12.15 11.01 -14.67
CA GLU A 164 -11.65 11.97 -13.70
C GLU A 164 -12.82 12.50 -12.89
N GLY A 165 -12.81 12.33 -11.57
CA GLY A 165 -13.93 12.73 -10.75
C GLY A 165 -13.85 12.24 -9.31
N ASP A 166 -15.00 12.25 -8.66
CA ASP A 166 -15.18 11.77 -7.30
C ASP A 166 -15.25 10.24 -7.23
N PHE A 167 -14.66 9.72 -6.15
CA PHE A 167 -14.69 8.33 -5.74
C PHE A 167 -15.15 8.20 -4.30
N LYS A 168 -15.89 7.13 -4.03
CA LYS A 168 -16.29 6.72 -2.68
C LYS A 168 -16.22 5.21 -2.56
N ALA A 169 -15.52 4.71 -1.55
CA ALA A 169 -15.35 3.28 -1.32
C ALA A 169 -14.92 2.50 -2.59
N GLY A 170 -13.97 3.05 -3.36
CA GLY A 170 -13.45 2.44 -4.58
C GLY A 170 -14.31 2.53 -5.82
N LYS A 171 -15.44 3.25 -5.78
CA LYS A 171 -16.33 3.42 -6.93
C LYS A 171 -16.47 4.88 -7.32
N LYS A 172 -16.79 5.13 -8.60
CA LYS A 172 -17.16 6.47 -9.09
C LYS A 172 -18.48 6.87 -8.44
N ASP A 173 -18.46 7.93 -7.64
CA ASP A 173 -19.60 8.40 -6.87
C ASP A 173 -19.45 9.89 -6.59
N GLY A 174 -20.38 10.72 -7.06
CA GLY A 174 -20.25 12.18 -7.07
C GLY A 174 -20.15 12.74 -8.49
N GLU A 175 -19.38 13.79 -8.73
CA GLU A 175 -19.25 14.41 -10.05
C GLU A 175 -18.01 13.91 -10.78
N GLY A 176 -18.13 13.67 -12.09
CA GLY A 176 -17.01 13.18 -12.86
C GLY A 176 -17.17 13.28 -14.37
N THR A 177 -16.03 13.24 -15.06
CA THR A 177 -15.92 13.18 -16.51
C THR A 177 -15.40 11.84 -16.94
N PHE A 178 -16.13 11.13 -17.81
CA PHE A 178 -15.65 9.93 -18.48
C PHE A 178 -15.40 10.24 -19.95
N LEU A 179 -14.18 10.01 -20.42
CA LEU A 179 -13.75 10.06 -21.80
C LEU A 179 -13.70 8.62 -22.35
N TRP A 180 -14.41 8.38 -23.45
CA TRP A 180 -14.34 7.15 -24.21
C TRP A 180 -13.19 7.20 -25.23
N ALA A 181 -12.70 6.02 -25.64
CA ALA A 181 -11.62 5.89 -26.64
C ALA A 181 -11.94 6.56 -27.99
N ASN A 182 -13.22 6.70 -28.34
CA ASN A 182 -13.67 7.39 -29.55
C ASN A 182 -13.70 8.94 -29.42
N GLY A 183 -13.21 9.49 -28.30
CA GLY A 183 -13.18 10.92 -28.00
C GLY A 183 -14.50 11.51 -27.47
N SER A 184 -15.60 10.73 -27.45
CA SER A 184 -16.83 11.17 -26.78
C SER A 184 -16.61 11.25 -25.27
N LYS A 185 -17.36 12.12 -24.59
CA LYS A 185 -17.28 12.25 -23.13
C LYS A 185 -18.62 12.48 -22.47
N TYR A 186 -18.73 12.04 -21.23
CA TYR A 186 -19.84 12.32 -20.33
C TYR A 186 -19.33 13.12 -19.15
N ILE A 187 -20.03 14.20 -18.81
CA ILE A 187 -19.74 15.08 -17.69
C ILE A 187 -21.01 15.17 -16.84
N GLY A 188 -20.98 14.71 -15.61
CA GLY A 188 -22.14 14.78 -14.71
C GLY A 188 -22.00 13.84 -13.53
N SER A 189 -23.13 13.54 -12.89
CA SER A 189 -23.13 12.76 -11.66
C SER A 189 -22.97 11.25 -11.89
N TRP A 190 -22.37 10.60 -10.91
CA TRP A 190 -22.08 9.18 -10.84
C TRP A 190 -22.57 8.61 -9.52
N ARG A 191 -22.99 7.35 -9.54
CA ARG A 191 -23.35 6.58 -8.35
C ARG A 191 -23.01 5.13 -8.58
N ASP A 192 -22.23 4.53 -7.69
CA ASP A 192 -21.80 3.12 -7.80
C ASP A 192 -21.32 2.74 -9.22
N ASP A 193 -20.33 3.48 -9.74
CA ASP A 193 -19.71 3.29 -11.06
C ASP A 193 -20.59 3.57 -12.29
N LYS A 194 -21.81 4.10 -12.08
CA LYS A 194 -22.78 4.31 -13.14
C LYS A 194 -23.14 5.78 -13.28
N GLN A 195 -23.31 6.26 -14.51
CA GLN A 195 -23.88 7.59 -14.76
C GLN A 195 -25.25 7.69 -14.09
N HIS A 196 -25.49 8.79 -13.39
CA HIS A 196 -26.72 9.01 -12.64
C HIS A 196 -27.08 10.51 -12.65
N GLY A 197 -28.36 10.84 -12.52
CA GLY A 197 -28.79 12.24 -12.48
C GLY A 197 -28.62 12.97 -13.81
N ILE A 198 -28.42 14.29 -13.74
CA ILE A 198 -28.31 15.16 -14.90
C ILE A 198 -26.86 15.21 -15.37
N GLY A 199 -26.64 15.05 -16.67
CA GLY A 199 -25.31 15.12 -17.25
C GLY A 199 -25.29 15.68 -18.66
N ILE A 200 -24.09 15.86 -19.17
CA ILE A 200 -23.79 16.35 -20.51
C ILE A 200 -23.04 15.25 -21.25
N PHE A 201 -23.58 14.81 -22.37
CA PHE A 201 -22.87 13.97 -23.32
C PHE A 201 -22.34 14.82 -24.47
N CYS A 202 -21.04 14.70 -24.75
CA CYS A 202 -20.38 15.32 -25.89
C CYS A 202 -19.86 14.22 -26.83
N ASP A 203 -20.17 14.34 -28.12
CA ASP A 203 -19.47 13.62 -29.19
C ASP A 203 -18.69 14.64 -30.05
N ALA A 204 -18.13 14.21 -31.18
CA ALA A 204 -17.34 15.09 -32.06
C ALA A 204 -18.13 16.29 -32.62
N THR A 205 -19.47 16.23 -32.60
CA THR A 205 -20.34 17.18 -33.29
C THR A 205 -21.42 17.80 -32.40
N SER A 206 -21.73 17.17 -31.28
CA SER A 206 -22.88 17.52 -30.45
C SER A 206 -22.54 17.58 -28.97
N LYS A 207 -23.24 18.47 -28.27
CA LYS A 207 -23.28 18.56 -26.82
C LYS A 207 -24.75 18.51 -26.40
N ARG A 208 -25.14 17.54 -25.58
CA ARG A 208 -26.53 17.30 -25.20
C ARG A 208 -26.68 17.07 -23.71
N HIS A 209 -27.66 17.74 -23.10
CA HIS A 209 -28.06 17.50 -21.71
C HIS A 209 -29.04 16.34 -21.64
N GLY A 210 -28.87 15.44 -20.68
CA GLY A 210 -29.78 14.32 -20.46
C GLY A 210 -29.93 13.96 -18.99
N GLU A 211 -30.80 12.99 -18.75
CA GLU A 211 -31.02 12.38 -17.43
C GLU A 211 -30.66 10.89 -17.50
N TRP A 212 -29.87 10.41 -16.54
CA TRP A 212 -29.40 9.02 -16.45
C TRP A 212 -29.83 8.38 -15.12
N VAL A 213 -30.15 7.09 -15.17
CA VAL A 213 -30.38 6.27 -13.99
C VAL A 213 -29.69 4.93 -14.20
N ASN A 214 -28.79 4.58 -13.26
CA ASN A 214 -28.04 3.32 -13.27
C ASN A 214 -27.33 3.04 -14.60
N GLY A 215 -26.69 4.07 -15.16
CA GLY A 215 -25.91 3.98 -16.39
C GLY A 215 -26.75 4.01 -17.67
N LYS A 216 -28.08 4.08 -17.56
CA LYS A 216 -28.99 4.17 -18.71
C LYS A 216 -29.53 5.59 -18.83
N ARG A 217 -29.40 6.18 -20.02
CA ARG A 217 -30.03 7.45 -20.34
C ARG A 217 -31.55 7.26 -20.40
N ILE A 218 -32.30 8.01 -19.61
CA ILE A 218 -33.75 8.02 -19.57
C ILE A 218 -34.33 8.96 -20.64
N ARG A 219 -33.82 10.19 -20.73
CA ARG A 219 -34.25 11.18 -21.72
C ARG A 219 -33.18 12.23 -22.02
N TRP A 220 -33.33 12.89 -23.16
CA TRP A 220 -32.63 14.14 -23.44
C TRP A 220 -33.45 15.32 -22.90
N ILE A 221 -32.76 16.30 -22.34
CA ILE A 221 -33.33 17.54 -21.85
C ILE A 221 -33.16 18.55 -22.97
N GLN A 222 -34.27 18.97 -23.58
CA GLN A 222 -34.23 20.06 -24.54
C GLN A 222 -33.84 21.34 -23.78
N SER A 223 -32.77 21.99 -24.21
CA SER A 223 -32.56 23.40 -23.86
C SER A 223 -33.70 24.18 -24.50
N ASN A 224 -34.68 24.63 -23.71
CA ASN A 224 -35.65 25.61 -24.20
C ASN A 224 -34.81 26.80 -24.72
N PRO A 225 -34.88 27.15 -26.03
CA PRO A 225 -34.42 28.47 -26.42
C PRO A 225 -35.29 29.43 -25.63
N SER A 226 -34.66 30.23 -24.76
CA SER A 226 -35.30 31.32 -24.05
C SER A 226 -36.17 32.07 -25.07
N LYS A 227 -37.49 32.01 -24.91
CA LYS A 227 -38.37 32.91 -25.63
C LYS A 227 -37.97 34.31 -25.17
N PHE A 228 -37.64 35.13 -26.16
CA PHE A 228 -37.32 36.55 -26.04
C PHE A 228 -38.27 37.30 -25.12
#